data_AF-A0A958QMS7-F1
#
_entry.id   AF-A0A958QMS7-F1
#
_cell.length_a   1.000
_cell.length_b   1.000
_cell.length_c   1.000
_cell.angle_alpha   90.00
_cell.angle_beta   90.00
_cell.angle_gamma   90.00
#
_symmetry.space_group_name_H-M   'P 1'
#
loop_
_entity.id
_entity.type
_entity.pdbx_description
1 polymer ?
#
loop_
_entity_poly.entity_id
_entity_poly.type
_entity_poly.pdbx_seq_one_letter_code
_entity_poly.pdbx_strand_id
1 'polypeptide(L)'
;MRSRLALVLVSLTIGFSASAEKLDVHTHDMVIQKLELVLSGLSGQKSEGNVLNRLADLYADRARLISIEEIEKNCHKCVEAKTNREKAISYYQRAFSKVSKAEQPRVLLQIA
;
A
#
# COMPACT_ATOMS: atom_id res chain seq x y z
N MET A 1 -37.83 41.60 37.47
CA MET A 1 -37.38 40.48 36.63
C MET A 1 -36.63 41.04 35.43
N ARG A 2 -35.29 40.99 35.46
CA ARG A 2 -34.43 41.37 34.33
C ARG A 2 -33.41 40.26 34.10
N SER A 3 -33.54 39.71 32.91
CA SER A 3 -32.75 38.66 32.27
C SER A 3 -31.24 38.82 32.47
N ARG A 4 -30.55 37.74 32.87
CA ARG A 4 -29.16 37.40 32.47
C ARG A 4 -28.99 35.89 32.45
N LEU A 5 -29.64 35.28 31.47
CA LEU A 5 -29.27 33.96 30.96
C LEU A 5 -27.94 34.09 30.18
N ALA A 6 -27.16 33.01 30.15
CA ALA A 6 -26.00 32.76 29.30
C ALA A 6 -24.66 33.38 29.74
N LEU A 7 -23.99 32.71 30.69
CA LEU A 7 -22.53 32.67 30.72
C LEU A 7 -22.10 31.64 29.67
N VAL A 8 -21.72 32.15 28.49
CA VAL A 8 -21.30 31.37 27.31
C VAL A 8 -20.03 30.59 27.64
N LEU A 9 -20.10 29.26 27.59
CA LEU A 9 -18.92 28.40 27.45
C LEU A 9 -18.28 28.71 26.08
N VAL A 10 -17.26 29.56 26.08
CA VAL A 10 -16.37 29.72 24.92
C VAL A 10 -15.34 28.61 25.01
N SER A 11 -15.69 27.45 24.47
CA SER A 11 -14.78 26.35 24.21
C SER A 11 -13.73 26.81 23.20
N LEU A 12 -12.49 26.95 23.64
CA LEU A 12 -11.34 27.30 22.82
C LEU A 12 -11.01 26.13 21.88
N THR A 13 -11.70 26.01 20.76
CA THR A 13 -11.31 25.11 19.67
C THR A 13 -10.16 25.75 18.90
N ILE A 14 -8.94 25.65 19.43
CA ILE A 14 -7.73 25.89 18.63
C ILE A 14 -7.72 24.78 17.56
N GLY A 15 -8.09 25.15 16.34
CA GLY A 15 -8.05 24.27 15.19
C GLY A 15 -6.60 23.86 14.93
N PHE A 16 -6.24 22.64 15.33
CA PHE A 16 -5.08 21.98 14.76
C PHE A 16 -5.41 21.65 13.31
N SER A 17 -4.95 22.49 12.38
CA SER A 17 -4.84 22.09 10.98
C SER A 17 -3.80 20.98 10.90
N ALA A 18 -4.25 19.73 11.01
CA ALA A 18 -3.42 18.59 10.71
C ALA A 18 -3.22 18.56 9.19
N SER A 19 -2.04 19.00 8.72
CA SER A 19 -1.63 18.74 7.35
C SER A 19 -1.35 17.25 7.21
N ALA A 20 -2.25 16.53 6.53
CA ALA A 20 -1.99 15.16 6.14
C ALA A 20 -0.88 15.15 5.08
N GLU A 21 0.33 14.75 5.48
CA GLU A 21 1.42 14.53 4.54
C GLU A 21 1.02 13.38 3.59
N LYS A 22 0.91 13.69 2.30
CA LYS A 22 0.57 12.70 1.28
C LYS A 22 1.76 11.74 1.15
N LEU A 23 1.51 10.44 1.35
CA LEU A 23 2.50 9.39 1.12
C LEU A 23 3.04 9.51 -0.31
N ASP A 24 4.36 9.61 -0.44
CA ASP A 24 5.04 9.67 -1.73
C ASP A 24 4.96 8.31 -2.44
N VAL A 25 4.57 8.36 -3.72
CA VAL A 25 4.39 7.18 -4.58
C VAL A 25 5.71 6.44 -4.79
N HIS A 26 6.82 7.17 -4.76
CA HIS A 26 8.16 6.65 -5.05
C HIS A 26 8.92 6.14 -3.82
N THR A 27 8.32 6.23 -2.62
CA THR A 27 8.96 5.84 -1.36
C THR A 27 9.44 4.39 -1.36
N HIS A 28 8.79 3.53 -2.17
CA HIS A 28 9.09 2.11 -2.24
C HIS A 28 10.08 1.71 -3.35
N ASP A 29 10.51 2.64 -4.21
CA ASP A 29 11.28 2.34 -5.42
C ASP A 29 12.60 1.65 -5.12
N MET A 30 13.37 2.20 -4.18
CA MET A 30 14.66 1.63 -3.78
C MET A 30 14.50 0.25 -3.14
N VAL A 31 13.45 0.04 -2.36
CA VAL A 31 13.20 -1.25 -1.68
C VAL A 31 12.80 -2.30 -2.70
N ILE A 32 11.90 -1.95 -3.63
CA ILE A 32 11.48 -2.85 -4.72
C ILE A 32 12.69 -3.27 -5.55
N GLN A 33 13.51 -2.32 -6.01
CA GLN A 33 14.70 -2.64 -6.82
C GLN A 33 15.68 -3.56 -6.07
N LYS A 34 15.93 -3.29 -4.78
CA LYS A 34 16.82 -4.12 -3.96
C LYS A 34 16.25 -5.53 -3.78
N LEU A 35 14.95 -5.67 -3.54
CA LEU A 35 14.32 -6.99 -3.38
C LEU A 35 14.24 -7.76 -4.71
N GLU A 36 14.06 -7.10 -5.84
CA GLU A 36 14.14 -7.72 -7.17
C GLU A 36 15.55 -8.27 -7.43
N LEU A 37 16.58 -7.50 -7.09
CA LEU A 37 17.96 -7.96 -7.16
C LEU A 37 18.20 -9.17 -6.25
N VAL A 38 17.75 -9.12 -4.99
CA VAL A 38 17.87 -10.24 -4.05
C VAL A 38 17.14 -11.47 -4.59
N LEU A 39 15.92 -11.32 -5.10
CA LEU A 39 15.13 -12.41 -5.66
C LEU A 39 15.87 -13.15 -6.79
N SER A 40 16.64 -12.43 -7.61
CA SER A 40 17.43 -13.04 -8.69
C SER A 40 18.46 -14.06 -8.18
N GLY A 41 18.97 -13.90 -6.96
CA GLY A 41 19.90 -14.82 -6.31
C GLY A 41 19.25 -15.91 -5.46
N LEU A 42 17.93 -15.86 -5.24
CA LEU A 42 17.22 -16.75 -4.31
C LEU A 42 16.52 -17.95 -4.98
N SER A 43 16.71 -18.18 -6.28
CA SER A 43 16.02 -19.26 -6.99
C SER A 43 16.21 -20.62 -6.30
N GLY A 44 15.10 -21.24 -5.89
CA GLY A 44 15.11 -22.56 -5.23
C GLY A 44 15.42 -22.53 -3.73
N GLN A 45 15.67 -21.36 -3.15
CA GLN A 45 15.92 -21.22 -1.71
C GLN A 45 14.60 -21.16 -0.91
N LYS A 46 14.64 -21.64 0.34
CA LYS A 46 13.47 -21.61 1.24
C LYS A 46 12.95 -20.18 1.50
N SER A 47 13.83 -19.18 1.44
CA SER A 47 13.50 -17.77 1.63
C SER A 47 12.83 -17.11 0.42
N GLU A 48 12.84 -17.75 -0.76
CA GLU A 48 12.30 -17.20 -2.01
C GLU A 48 10.84 -16.77 -1.85
N GLY A 49 10.01 -17.61 -1.21
CA GLY A 49 8.58 -17.34 -0.98
C GLY A 49 8.33 -16.07 -0.15
N ASN A 50 9.16 -15.82 0.87
CA ASN A 50 9.01 -14.64 1.73
C ASN A 50 9.39 -13.35 0.99
N VAL A 51 10.44 -13.40 0.16
CA VAL A 51 10.84 -12.25 -0.66
C VAL A 51 9.81 -11.97 -1.75
N LEU A 52 9.24 -13.01 -2.37
CA LEU A 52 8.14 -12.87 -3.33
C LEU A 52 6.91 -12.21 -2.69
N ASN A 53 6.50 -12.65 -1.49
CA ASN A 53 5.40 -12.01 -0.75
C ASN A 53 5.69 -10.53 -0.47
N ARG A 54 6.90 -10.22 0.02
CA ARG A 54 7.24 -8.82 0.34
C ARG A 54 7.26 -7.93 -0.91
N LEU A 55 7.75 -8.43 -2.04
CA LEU A 55 7.67 -7.73 -3.32
C LEU A 55 6.22 -7.50 -3.74
N ALA A 56 5.36 -8.52 -3.58
CA ALA A 56 3.95 -8.43 -3.91
C ALA A 56 3.24 -7.36 -3.07
N ASP A 57 3.47 -7.31 -1.75
CA ASP A 57 2.93 -6.29 -0.86
C ASP A 57 3.32 -4.87 -1.33
N LEU A 58 4.60 -4.66 -1.65
CA LEU A 58 5.11 -3.34 -2.07
C LEU A 58 4.50 -2.89 -3.41
N TYR A 59 4.35 -3.81 -4.36
CA TYR A 59 3.69 -3.51 -5.63
C TYR A 59 2.19 -3.25 -5.47
N ALA A 60 1.51 -3.94 -4.54
CA ALA A 60 0.11 -3.68 -4.22
C ALA A 60 -0.09 -2.31 -3.56
N ASP A 61 0.79 -1.95 -2.63
CA ASP A 61 0.77 -0.64 -1.97
C ASP A 61 1.05 0.49 -2.97
N ARG A 62 2.04 0.33 -3.85
CA ARG A 62 2.30 1.32 -4.91
C ARG A 62 1.10 1.45 -5.85
N ALA A 63 0.48 0.35 -6.27
CA ALA A 63 -0.72 0.39 -7.08
C ALA A 63 -1.85 1.19 -6.42
N ARG A 64 -2.03 1.04 -5.10
CA ARG A 64 -3.03 1.81 -4.33
C ARG A 64 -2.72 3.31 -4.31
N LEU A 65 -1.46 3.69 -4.08
CA LEU A 65 -1.05 5.10 -4.07
C LEU A 65 -1.22 5.74 -5.45
N ILE A 66 -0.81 5.05 -6.51
CA ILE A 66 -0.97 5.50 -7.89
C ILE A 66 -2.46 5.63 -8.23
N SER A 67 -3.30 4.66 -7.83
CA SER A 67 -4.74 4.72 -8.10
C SER A 67 -5.39 5.97 -7.48
N ILE A 68 -4.98 6.34 -6.26
CA ILE A 68 -5.45 7.57 -5.61
C ILE A 68 -5.02 8.79 -6.44
N GLU A 69 -3.78 8.85 -6.89
CA GLU A 69 -3.27 9.95 -7.71
C GLU A 69 -3.93 10.04 -9.09
N GLU A 70 -4.15 8.91 -9.75
CA GLU A 70 -4.86 8.83 -11.04
C GLU A 70 -6.28 9.37 -10.91
N ILE A 71 -6.98 9.03 -9.82
CA ILE A 71 -8.34 9.54 -9.51
C ILE A 71 -8.30 11.05 -9.25
N GLU A 72 -7.39 11.53 -8.40
CA GLU A 72 -7.26 12.96 -8.08
C GLU A 72 -6.97 13.81 -9.32
N LYS A 73 -6.20 13.28 -10.27
CA LYS A 73 -5.85 13.94 -11.53
C LYS A 73 -6.93 13.82 -12.61
N ASN A 74 -8.07 13.16 -12.33
CA ASN A 74 -9.08 12.81 -13.33
C ASN A 74 -8.49 12.11 -14.57
N CYS A 75 -7.53 11.21 -14.35
CA CYS A 75 -6.85 10.55 -15.45
C CYS A 75 -7.72 9.46 -16.08
N HIS A 76 -8.07 9.62 -17.37
CA HIS A 76 -8.96 8.69 -18.07
C HIS A 76 -8.24 7.54 -18.81
N LYS A 77 -6.90 7.59 -18.93
CA LYS A 77 -6.08 6.60 -19.66
C LYS A 77 -4.87 6.12 -18.88
N CYS A 78 -4.83 6.38 -17.57
CA CYS A 78 -3.75 5.89 -16.74
C CYS A 78 -3.94 4.38 -16.50
N VAL A 79 -2.84 3.63 -16.66
CA VAL A 79 -2.82 2.16 -16.52
C VAL A 79 -1.81 1.73 -15.46
N GLU A 80 -1.14 2.68 -14.80
CA GLU A 80 0.03 2.39 -14.00
C GLU A 80 -0.36 1.71 -12.69
N ALA A 81 -1.47 2.14 -12.06
CA ALA A 81 -2.04 1.42 -10.92
C ALA A 81 -2.36 -0.04 -11.28
N LYS A 82 -2.99 -0.25 -12.45
CA LYS A 82 -3.33 -1.59 -12.95
C LYS A 82 -2.08 -2.44 -13.18
N THR A 83 -1.07 -1.89 -13.85
CA THR A 83 0.20 -2.59 -14.11
C THR A 83 0.91 -3.00 -12.83
N ASN A 84 0.95 -2.12 -11.82
CA ASN A 84 1.57 -2.47 -10.52
C ASN A 84 0.74 -3.54 -9.79
N ARG A 85 -0.60 -3.50 -9.86
CA ARG A 85 -1.47 -4.54 -9.29
C ARG A 85 -1.26 -5.89 -9.97
N GLU A 86 -1.16 -5.92 -11.30
CA GLU A 86 -0.87 -7.15 -12.06
C GLU A 86 0.49 -7.75 -11.68
N LYS A 87 1.52 -6.90 -11.50
CA LYS A 87 2.82 -7.35 -10.97
C LYS A 87 2.68 -7.95 -9.57
N ALA A 88 1.95 -7.30 -8.66
CA ALA A 88 1.72 -7.82 -7.31
C ALA A 88 1.06 -9.22 -7.36
N ILE A 89 0.02 -9.39 -8.17
CA ILE A 89 -0.67 -10.69 -8.35
C ILE A 89 0.31 -11.75 -8.86
N SER A 90 1.14 -11.42 -9.85
CA SER A 90 2.14 -12.35 -10.38
C SER A 90 3.12 -12.82 -9.29
N TYR A 91 3.59 -11.91 -8.44
CA TYR A 91 4.47 -12.28 -7.32
C TYR A 91 3.76 -13.13 -6.26
N TYR A 92 2.52 -12.82 -5.88
CA TYR A 92 1.75 -13.68 -4.96
C TYR A 92 1.52 -15.08 -5.53
N GLN A 93 1.20 -15.21 -6.82
CA GLN A 93 1.03 -16.51 -7.48
C GLN A 93 2.31 -17.34 -7.43
N ARG A 94 3.47 -16.70 -7.68
CA ARG A 94 4.78 -17.36 -7.53
C ARG A 94 5.02 -17.75 -6.07
N ALA A 95 4.75 -16.85 -5.13
CA ALA A 95 4.95 -17.08 -3.70
C ALA A 95 4.12 -18.25 -3.17
N PHE A 96 2.87 -18.40 -3.63
CA PHE A 96 1.96 -19.47 -3.22
C PHE A 96 2.58 -20.87 -3.33
N SER A 97 3.35 -21.12 -4.39
CA SER A 97 4.05 -22.39 -4.61
C SER A 97 5.32 -22.57 -3.76
N LYS A 98 5.80 -21.51 -3.12
CA LYS A 98 7.09 -21.43 -2.41
C LYS A 98 6.96 -21.27 -0.90
N VAL A 99 5.78 -20.89 -0.40
CA VAL A 99 5.49 -20.77 1.04
C VAL A 99 4.96 -22.07 1.63
N SER A 100 4.92 -22.15 2.96
CA SER A 100 4.36 -23.31 3.64
C SER A 100 2.85 -23.43 3.42
N LYS A 101 2.31 -24.65 3.56
CA LYS A 101 0.86 -24.90 3.45
C LYS A 101 0.02 -24.07 4.43
N ALA A 102 0.58 -23.75 5.59
CA ALA A 102 -0.08 -22.92 6.60
C ALA A 102 -0.19 -21.44 6.17
N GLU A 103 0.70 -20.95 5.31
CA GLU A 103 0.73 -19.57 4.83
C GLU A 103 -0.06 -19.35 3.55
N GLN A 104 -0.33 -20.42 2.79
CA GLN A 104 -1.08 -20.37 1.52
C GLN A 104 -2.43 -19.63 1.60
N PRO A 105 -3.27 -19.79 2.63
CA PRO A 105 -4.53 -19.04 2.73
C PRO A 105 -4.33 -17.52 2.78
N ARG A 106 -3.25 -17.04 3.43
CA ARG A 106 -2.95 -15.60 3.48
C ARG A 106 -2.54 -15.07 2.12
N VAL A 107 -1.74 -15.84 1.36
CA VAL A 107 -1.34 -15.46 0.00
C VAL A 107 -2.55 -15.43 -0.93
N LEU A 108 -3.46 -16.40 -0.82
CA LEU A 108 -4.70 -16.43 -1.61
C LEU A 108 -5.59 -15.21 -1.37
N LEU A 109 -5.69 -14.76 -0.11
CA LEU A 109 -6.47 -13.56 0.23
C LEU A 109 -5.98 -12.31 -0.52
N GLN A 110 -4.67 -12.20 -0.80
CA GLN A 110 -4.10 -11.05 -1.51
C GLN A 110 -4.23 -11.13 -3.04
N ILE A 111 -4.50 -12.33 -3.57
CA ILE A 111 -4.74 -12.57 -5.01
C ILE A 111 -6.18 -12.23 -5.38
N ALA A 112 -7.14 -12.52 -4.49
CA ALA A 112 -8.55 -12.20 -4.66
C ALA A 112 -8.78 -10.67 -4.85
#